data_AF-M3GVB7-F1
#
_entry.id   AF-M3GVB7-F1
#
_cell.length_a   1.000
_cell.length_b   1.000
_cell.length_c   1.000
_cell.angle_alpha   90.00
_cell.angle_beta   90.00
_cell.angle_gamma   90.00
#
_symmetry.space_group_name_H-M   'P 1'
#
loop_
_entity.id
_entity.type
_entity.pdbx_description
1 polymer ?
#
loop_
_entity_poly.entity_id
_entity_poly.type
_entity_poly.pdbx_seq_one_letter_code
_entity_poly.pdbx_strand_id
1 'polypeptide(L)'
;MDAENVEGSPLIKILAEALQAEVLVLGTVETEDQQPLDSVNGKALERTIYNTAATGTYKVVLLWGDGKIVDSGSADGRGADITQKVSREKAISEWATSVSKKVNAQLKEEWFNLTENNPIVLKFTGLSADEATKFKDDLTEFTAAKEVNVRTSDTNGSEWEVIYPGKDSLFQEELVYKKDRGFSFLATKTLEVKSASRGVVNLEFKPLK
;
A
#
# COMPACT_ATOMS: atom_id res chain seq x y z
N MET A 1 6.80 6.43 27.31
CA MET A 1 6.06 5.27 26.80
C MET A 1 5.86 5.56 25.34
N ASP A 2 6.71 4.95 24.52
CA ASP A 2 7.06 5.45 23.19
C ASP A 2 5.92 5.23 22.19
N ALA A 3 5.62 6.29 21.43
CA ALA A 3 4.57 6.37 20.43
C ALA A 3 5.05 5.88 19.04
N GLU A 4 5.85 4.80 19.02
CA GLU A 4 6.30 4.14 17.80
C GLU A 4 5.87 2.68 17.85
N ASN A 5 4.67 2.41 17.34
CA ASN A 5 4.22 1.17 16.68
C ASN A 5 2.69 1.11 16.72
N VAL A 6 2.05 1.94 15.90
CA VAL A 6 0.71 1.64 15.38
C VAL A 6 0.91 0.99 14.01
N GLU A 7 1.73 -0.07 13.96
CA GLU A 7 1.51 -1.10 12.95
C GLU A 7 0.25 -1.83 13.39
N GLY A 8 -0.80 -1.82 12.56
CA GLY A 8 -1.93 -2.72 12.77
C GLY A 8 -1.39 -4.12 12.99
N SER A 9 -1.98 -4.88 13.93
CA SER A 9 -1.54 -6.25 14.26
C SER A 9 -1.12 -7.00 12.99
N PRO A 10 0.07 -7.65 12.94
CA PRO A 10 0.52 -8.41 11.76
C PRO A 10 -0.55 -9.36 11.20
N LEU A 11 -1.46 -9.83 12.06
CA LEU A 11 -2.63 -10.64 11.71
C LEU A 11 -3.61 -9.92 10.77
N ILE A 12 -3.82 -8.62 10.93
CA ILE A 12 -4.72 -7.83 10.07
C ILE A 12 -4.16 -7.73 8.66
N LYS A 13 -2.85 -7.53 8.53
CA LYS A 13 -2.17 -7.51 7.23
C LYS A 13 -2.29 -8.87 6.54
N ILE A 14 -1.97 -9.95 7.26
CA ILE A 14 -2.09 -11.33 6.75
C ILE A 14 -3.53 -11.64 6.31
N LEU A 15 -4.52 -11.26 7.12
CA LEU A 15 -5.93 -11.47 6.79
C LEU A 15 -6.35 -10.68 5.55
N ALA A 16 -5.94 -9.41 5.46
CA ALA A 16 -6.26 -8.57 4.30
C ALA A 16 -5.64 -9.14 3.01
N GLU A 17 -4.39 -9.61 3.08
CA GLU A 17 -3.72 -10.27 1.96
C GLU A 17 -4.41 -11.58 1.56
N ALA A 18 -4.81 -12.41 2.54
CA ALA A 18 -5.55 -13.65 2.31
C ALA A 18 -6.94 -13.41 1.67
N LEU A 19 -7.58 -12.29 2.00
CA LEU A 19 -8.81 -11.81 1.37
C LEU A 19 -8.58 -11.13 0.02
N GLN A 20 -7.35 -11.15 -0.50
CA GLN A 20 -6.97 -10.53 -1.77
C GLN A 20 -7.21 -9.01 -1.81
N ALA A 21 -7.24 -8.34 -0.65
CA ALA A 21 -7.32 -6.88 -0.61
C ALA A 21 -6.08 -6.27 -1.24
N GLU A 22 -6.22 -5.17 -1.97
CA GLU A 22 -5.09 -4.42 -2.58
C GLU A 22 -4.64 -3.26 -1.71
N VAL A 23 -5.52 -2.81 -0.82
CA VAL A 23 -5.32 -1.66 0.05
C VAL A 23 -5.81 -2.00 1.45
N LEU A 24 -5.06 -1.57 2.45
CA LEU A 24 -5.42 -1.65 3.86
C LEU A 24 -5.57 -0.22 4.42
N VAL A 25 -6.76 0.10 4.95
CA VAL A 25 -7.01 1.37 5.64
C VAL A 25 -6.96 1.10 7.15
N LEU A 26 -6.00 1.71 7.83
CA LEU A 26 -5.81 1.61 9.27
C LEU A 26 -6.23 2.93 9.91
N GLY A 27 -7.08 2.85 10.92
CA GLY A 27 -7.64 4.01 11.60
C GLY A 27 -7.57 3.87 13.11
N THR A 28 -7.32 4.98 13.79
CA THR A 28 -7.45 5.10 15.25
C THR A 28 -8.40 6.24 15.52
N VAL A 29 -9.49 5.96 16.24
CA VAL A 29 -10.56 6.93 16.52
C VAL A 29 -10.88 6.91 18.00
N GLU A 30 -11.01 8.10 18.57
CA GLU A 30 -11.43 8.33 19.94
C GLU A 30 -12.70 9.17 19.93
N THR A 31 -13.54 8.99 20.96
CA THR A 31 -14.79 9.73 21.13
C THR A 31 -14.80 10.53 22.40
N GLU A 32 -15.23 11.78 22.32
CA GLU A 32 -15.44 12.68 23.45
C GLU A 32 -16.91 13.09 23.53
N ASP A 33 -17.56 12.74 24.64
CA ASP A 33 -18.92 13.16 24.91
C ASP A 33 -18.95 14.66 25.23
N GLN A 34 -19.88 15.37 24.60
CA GLN A 34 -20.08 16.79 24.81
C GLN A 34 -21.20 17.03 25.82
N GLN A 35 -21.28 18.26 26.36
CA GLN A 35 -22.33 18.61 27.30
C GLN A 35 -23.73 18.33 26.69
N PRO A 36 -24.60 17.60 27.40
CA PRO A 36 -25.96 17.35 26.94
C PRO A 36 -26.73 18.66 26.76
N LEU A 37 -27.62 18.66 25.77
CA LEU A 37 -28.44 19.81 25.42
C LEU A 37 -29.87 19.57 25.87
N ASP A 38 -30.33 20.36 26.84
CA ASP A 38 -31.70 20.31 27.36
C ASP A 38 -32.55 21.49 26.87
N SER A 39 -31.94 22.48 26.21
CA SER A 39 -32.63 23.66 25.68
C SER A 39 -31.91 24.24 24.45
N VAL A 40 -32.68 24.88 23.57
CA VAL A 40 -32.16 25.64 22.42
C VAL A 40 -32.82 27.01 22.42
N ASN A 41 -32.02 28.08 22.34
CA ASN A 41 -32.50 29.47 22.35
C ASN A 41 -33.45 29.77 23.53
N GLY A 42 -33.15 29.21 24.71
CA GLY A 42 -33.95 29.41 25.93
C GLY A 42 -35.25 28.60 26.00
N LYS A 43 -35.56 27.76 25.00
CA LYS A 43 -36.70 26.83 25.03
C LYS A 43 -36.24 25.44 25.44
N ALA A 44 -36.87 24.87 26.47
CA ALA A 44 -36.63 23.49 26.87
C ALA A 44 -36.98 22.52 25.73
N LEU A 45 -36.13 21.52 25.54
CA LEU A 45 -36.39 20.42 24.62
C LEU A 45 -37.28 19.39 25.30
N GLU A 46 -38.12 18.69 24.53
CA GLU A 46 -38.94 17.60 25.04
C GLU A 46 -38.10 16.42 25.56
N ARG A 47 -36.86 16.30 25.08
CA ARG A 47 -35.88 15.29 25.49
C ARG A 47 -34.47 15.89 25.44
N THR A 48 -33.63 15.50 26.38
CA THR A 48 -32.19 15.75 26.35
C THR A 48 -31.59 15.18 25.08
N ILE A 49 -30.75 15.99 24.41
CA ILE A 49 -29.95 15.56 23.26
C ILE A 49 -28.50 15.40 23.70
N TYR A 50 -27.97 14.21 23.48
CA TYR A 50 -26.56 13.90 23.71
C TYR A 50 -25.78 14.12 22.42
N ASN A 51 -24.60 14.73 22.56
CA ASN A 51 -23.70 15.01 21.45
C ASN A 51 -22.34 14.37 21.72
N THR A 52 -21.69 13.86 20.68
CA THR A 52 -20.37 13.25 20.76
C THR A 52 -19.53 13.75 19.59
N ALA A 53 -18.27 14.06 19.87
CA ALA A 53 -17.24 14.27 18.86
C ALA A 53 -16.42 12.98 18.70
N ALA A 54 -16.16 12.56 17.47
CA ALA A 54 -15.15 11.56 17.16
C ALA A 54 -13.99 12.24 16.45
N THR A 55 -12.76 11.95 16.87
CA THR A 55 -11.54 12.48 16.22
C THR A 55 -10.55 11.34 16.09
N GLY A 56 -9.79 11.33 14.99
CA GLY A 56 -8.92 10.19 14.75
C GLY A 56 -8.06 10.32 13.51
N THR A 57 -6.94 9.61 13.52
CA THR A 57 -6.00 9.51 12.40
C THR A 57 -6.23 8.26 11.58
N TYR A 58 -5.86 8.31 10.31
CA TYR A 58 -5.87 7.17 9.41
C TYR A 58 -4.61 7.09 8.57
N LYS A 59 -4.30 5.89 8.08
CA LYS A 59 -3.26 5.57 7.10
C LYS A 59 -3.81 4.61 6.06
N VAL A 60 -3.40 4.78 4.81
CA VAL A 60 -3.75 3.91 3.70
C VAL A 60 -2.48 3.25 3.19
N VAL A 61 -2.42 1.95 3.34
CA VAL A 61 -1.27 1.12 2.98
C VAL A 61 -1.62 0.32 1.74
N LEU A 62 -0.83 0.44 0.69
CA LEU A 62 -0.91 -0.48 -0.44
C LEU A 62 -0.38 -1.83 -0.01
N LEU A 63 -1.14 -2.88 -0.28
CA LEU A 63 -0.69 -4.26 -0.12
C LEU A 63 -0.01 -4.78 -1.39
N TRP A 64 0.25 -3.91 -2.36
CA TRP A 64 1.06 -4.15 -3.55
C TRP A 64 2.48 -3.63 -3.32
N GLY A 65 3.48 -4.37 -3.79
CA GLY A 65 4.88 -4.11 -3.51
C GLY A 65 5.22 -4.35 -2.04
N ASP A 66 6.03 -3.47 -1.47
CA ASP A 66 6.59 -3.59 -0.12
C ASP A 66 5.78 -2.89 0.99
N GLY A 67 4.56 -2.40 0.70
CA GLY A 67 3.70 -1.82 1.73
C GLY A 67 3.67 -0.29 1.78
N LYS A 68 3.75 0.40 0.65
CA LYS A 68 3.80 1.88 0.60
C LYS A 68 2.56 2.51 1.24
N ILE A 69 2.78 3.50 2.10
CA ILE A 69 1.72 4.40 2.57
C ILE A 69 1.42 5.41 1.46
N VAL A 70 0.19 5.41 0.97
CA VAL A 70 -0.26 6.32 -0.12
C VAL A 70 -1.15 7.45 0.35
N ASP A 71 -1.70 7.34 1.56
CA ASP A 71 -2.40 8.44 2.20
C ASP A 71 -2.24 8.32 3.71
N SER A 72 -2.29 9.47 4.38
CA SER A 72 -2.46 9.54 5.82
C SER A 72 -3.04 10.88 6.21
N GLY A 73 -3.84 10.91 7.26
CA GLY A 73 -4.39 12.16 7.74
C GLY A 73 -5.22 11.99 8.99
N SER A 74 -6.00 13.02 9.30
CA SER A 74 -6.99 13.00 10.35
C SER A 74 -8.38 13.30 9.78
N ALA A 75 -9.39 12.87 10.52
CA ALA A 75 -10.77 13.20 10.26
C ALA A 75 -11.50 13.42 11.59
N ASP A 76 -12.64 14.08 11.48
CA ASP A 76 -13.56 14.32 12.57
C ASP A 76 -14.95 13.82 12.18
N GLY A 77 -15.71 13.42 13.19
CA GLY A 77 -17.12 13.10 13.09
C GLY A 77 -17.89 13.70 14.26
N ARG A 78 -19.19 13.90 14.07
CA ARG A 78 -20.11 14.42 15.06
C ARG A 78 -21.36 13.52 15.08
N GLY A 79 -21.90 13.32 16.27
CA GLY A 79 -23.08 12.49 16.44
C GLY A 79 -24.00 13.11 17.45
N ALA A 80 -25.28 13.25 17.10
CA ALA A 80 -26.31 13.74 17.99
C ALA A 80 -27.45 12.72 18.06
N ASP A 81 -27.88 12.40 19.28
CA ASP A 81 -29.00 11.48 19.52
C ASP A 81 -29.64 11.67 20.90
N ILE A 82 -30.82 11.09 21.12
CA ILE A 82 -31.50 11.05 22.43
C ILE A 82 -30.82 10.09 23.42
N THR A 83 -29.84 9.29 22.98
CA THR A 83 -29.02 8.46 23.85
C THR A 83 -27.52 8.67 23.59
N GLN A 84 -26.69 8.69 24.64
CA GLN A 84 -25.24 8.85 24.50
C GLN A 84 -24.61 7.74 23.64
N LYS A 85 -25.07 6.50 23.80
CA LYS A 85 -24.55 5.36 23.03
C LYS A 85 -24.71 5.56 21.53
N VAL A 86 -25.92 5.93 21.08
CA VAL A 86 -26.19 6.14 19.65
C VAL A 86 -25.50 7.41 19.14
N SER A 87 -25.37 8.44 19.97
CA SER A 87 -24.56 9.63 19.65
C SER A 87 -23.11 9.25 19.35
N ARG A 88 -22.48 8.39 20.16
CA ARG A 88 -21.12 7.88 19.90
C ARG A 88 -21.02 7.07 18.61
N GLU A 89 -21.95 6.13 18.39
CA GLU A 89 -22.00 5.31 17.17
C GLU A 89 -22.12 6.18 15.91
N LYS A 90 -22.97 7.20 15.95
CA LYS A 90 -23.11 8.19 14.86
C LYS A 90 -21.83 8.99 14.63
N ALA A 91 -21.18 9.46 15.70
CA ALA A 91 -19.93 10.21 15.58
C ALA A 91 -18.82 9.38 14.91
N ILE A 92 -18.67 8.12 15.32
CA ILE A 92 -17.71 7.18 14.69
C ILE A 92 -18.09 6.91 13.24
N SER A 93 -19.38 6.72 12.94
CA SER A 93 -19.85 6.50 11.56
C SER A 93 -19.59 7.71 10.65
N GLU A 94 -19.79 8.93 11.16
CA GLU A 94 -19.46 10.14 10.40
C GLU A 94 -17.95 10.28 10.19
N TRP A 95 -17.14 10.00 11.22
CA TRP A 95 -15.68 9.95 11.09
C TRP A 95 -15.25 8.96 9.99
N ALA A 96 -15.78 7.73 10.03
CA ALA A 96 -15.47 6.69 9.04
C ALA A 96 -15.91 7.08 7.63
N THR A 97 -17.05 7.76 7.50
CA THR A 97 -17.53 8.31 6.22
C THR A 97 -16.59 9.38 5.68
N SER A 98 -16.09 10.26 6.56
CA SER A 98 -15.13 11.31 6.20
C SER A 98 -13.81 10.72 5.71
N VAL A 99 -13.25 9.75 6.45
CA VAL A 99 -12.07 8.98 6.02
C VAL A 99 -12.32 8.31 4.68
N SER A 100 -13.44 7.60 4.52
CA SER A 100 -13.75 6.87 3.28
C SER A 100 -13.82 7.80 2.06
N LYS A 101 -14.36 9.02 2.21
CA LYS A 101 -14.38 10.02 1.13
C LYS A 101 -12.98 10.48 0.73
N LYS A 102 -12.11 10.77 1.71
CA LYS A 102 -10.72 11.19 1.47
C LYS A 102 -9.92 10.07 0.80
N VAL A 103 -9.97 8.87 1.37
CA VAL A 103 -9.28 7.69 0.84
C VAL A 103 -9.76 7.35 -0.57
N ASN A 104 -11.05 7.39 -0.85
CA ASN A 104 -11.58 7.11 -2.19
C ASN A 104 -11.12 8.15 -3.24
N ALA A 105 -10.95 9.41 -2.85
CA ALA A 105 -10.39 10.42 -3.75
C ALA A 105 -8.92 10.10 -4.08
N GLN A 106 -8.10 9.84 -3.04
CA GLN A 106 -6.68 9.52 -3.23
C GLN A 106 -6.48 8.22 -4.02
N LEU A 107 -7.23 7.17 -3.70
CA LEU A 107 -7.10 5.88 -4.38
C LEU A 107 -7.46 5.96 -5.86
N LYS A 108 -8.35 6.86 -6.28
CA LYS A 108 -8.62 7.03 -7.73
C LYS A 108 -7.40 7.57 -8.48
N GLU A 109 -6.64 8.47 -7.87
CA GLU A 109 -5.40 9.00 -8.44
C GLU A 109 -4.30 7.94 -8.42
N GLU A 110 -4.13 7.23 -7.30
CA GLU A 110 -3.12 6.18 -7.16
C GLU A 110 -3.42 4.94 -8.01
N TRP A 111 -4.70 4.60 -8.23
CA TRP A 111 -5.09 3.46 -9.05
C TRP A 111 -4.60 3.60 -10.48
N PHE A 112 -4.65 4.81 -11.02
CA PHE A 112 -4.07 5.09 -12.33
C PHE A 112 -2.56 4.79 -12.35
N ASN A 113 -1.82 5.23 -11.33
CA ASN A 113 -0.40 4.92 -11.20
C ASN A 113 -0.15 3.41 -11.05
N LEU A 114 -0.91 2.70 -10.22
CA LEU A 114 -0.73 1.27 -9.99
C LEU A 114 -1.08 0.43 -11.22
N THR A 115 -2.08 0.84 -12.00
CA THR A 115 -2.49 0.11 -13.20
C THR A 115 -1.64 0.41 -14.43
N GLU A 116 -1.23 1.67 -14.64
CA GLU A 116 -0.46 2.04 -15.83
C GLU A 116 1.05 1.88 -15.65
N ASN A 117 1.58 2.25 -14.48
CA ASN A 117 3.01 2.17 -14.21
C ASN A 117 3.39 0.83 -13.57
N ASN A 118 2.44 0.17 -12.89
CA ASN A 118 2.60 -1.10 -12.19
C ASN A 118 4.03 -1.28 -11.62
N PRO A 119 4.37 -0.51 -10.59
CA PRO A 119 5.68 -0.60 -9.97
C PRO A 119 5.82 -1.96 -9.29
N ILE A 120 6.90 -2.65 -9.60
CA ILE A 120 7.27 -3.90 -8.93
C ILE A 120 8.59 -3.71 -8.17
N VAL A 121 8.73 -4.42 -7.07
CA VAL A 121 9.98 -4.52 -6.31
C VAL A 121 10.68 -5.79 -6.73
N LEU A 122 11.79 -5.63 -7.44
CA LEU A 122 12.65 -6.70 -7.90
C LEU A 122 13.82 -6.87 -6.92
N LYS A 123 13.85 -7.99 -6.20
CA LYS A 123 14.93 -8.36 -5.28
C LYS A 123 15.72 -9.49 -5.90
N PHE A 124 17.04 -9.36 -6.00
CA PHE A 124 17.86 -10.40 -6.60
C PHE A 124 19.25 -10.53 -5.97
N THR A 125 19.83 -11.71 -6.12
CA THR A 125 21.18 -12.04 -5.64
C THR A 125 21.98 -12.77 -6.73
N GLY A 126 23.30 -12.86 -6.55
CA GLY A 126 24.18 -13.60 -7.46
C GLY A 126 24.70 -12.80 -8.66
N LEU A 127 24.48 -11.48 -8.70
CA LEU A 127 25.14 -10.56 -9.64
C LEU A 127 26.20 -9.74 -8.93
N SER A 128 27.34 -9.53 -9.58
CA SER A 128 28.28 -8.45 -9.25
C SER A 128 27.74 -7.09 -9.68
N ALA A 129 28.35 -5.99 -9.23
CA ALA A 129 27.92 -4.63 -9.56
C ALA A 129 27.91 -4.36 -11.09
N ASP A 130 28.93 -4.84 -11.81
CA ASP A 130 29.01 -4.69 -13.26
C ASP A 130 27.94 -5.52 -13.98
N GLU A 131 27.68 -6.73 -13.50
CA GLU A 131 26.62 -7.61 -14.03
C GLU A 131 25.23 -7.03 -13.75
N ALA A 132 25.02 -6.46 -12.56
CA ALA A 132 23.79 -5.78 -12.20
C ALA A 132 23.54 -4.55 -13.10
N THR A 133 24.57 -3.75 -13.38
CA THR A 133 24.43 -2.62 -14.32
C THR A 133 24.00 -3.09 -15.70
N LYS A 134 24.62 -4.14 -16.24
CA LYS A 134 24.22 -4.73 -17.53
C LYS A 134 22.80 -5.31 -17.49
N PHE A 135 22.42 -5.95 -16.39
CA PHE A 135 21.07 -6.48 -16.23
C PHE A 135 20.00 -5.37 -16.23
N LYS A 136 20.31 -4.21 -15.63
CA LYS A 136 19.45 -3.02 -15.71
C LYS A 136 19.29 -2.55 -17.16
N ASP A 137 20.40 -2.42 -17.89
CA ASP A 137 20.38 -1.99 -19.29
C ASP A 137 19.56 -2.96 -20.14
N ASP A 138 19.82 -4.27 -20.00
CA ASP A 138 19.10 -5.31 -20.74
C ASP A 138 17.59 -5.30 -20.38
N LEU A 139 17.21 -5.10 -19.11
CA LEU A 139 15.80 -4.98 -18.71
C LEU A 139 15.12 -3.84 -19.46
N THR A 140 15.75 -2.67 -19.54
CA THR A 140 15.18 -1.51 -20.24
C THR A 140 15.20 -1.66 -21.77
N GLU A 141 16.21 -2.31 -22.35
CA GLU A 141 16.33 -2.44 -23.81
C GLU A 141 15.46 -3.57 -24.37
N PHE A 142 15.36 -4.70 -23.68
CA PHE A 142 14.78 -5.93 -24.20
C PHE A 142 13.38 -6.24 -23.65
N THR A 143 12.91 -5.53 -22.63
CA THR A 143 11.58 -5.75 -22.04
C THR A 143 10.66 -4.52 -22.14
N ALA A 144 9.48 -4.59 -21.54
CA ALA A 144 8.58 -3.45 -21.42
C ALA A 144 8.87 -2.53 -20.22
N ALA A 145 9.91 -2.81 -19.43
CA ALA A 145 10.32 -1.95 -18.32
C ALA A 145 10.56 -0.51 -18.81
N LYS A 146 9.81 0.44 -18.25
CA LYS A 146 9.95 1.87 -18.58
C LYS A 146 11.09 2.51 -17.79
N GLU A 147 11.24 2.11 -16.53
CA GLU A 147 12.18 2.72 -15.59
C GLU A 147 12.65 1.67 -14.57
N VAL A 148 13.91 1.79 -14.14
CA VAL A 148 14.53 0.96 -13.11
C VAL A 148 15.24 1.86 -12.10
N ASN A 149 14.67 1.94 -10.91
CA ASN A 149 15.16 2.73 -9.79
C ASN A 149 15.84 1.81 -8.77
N VAL A 150 17.16 1.96 -8.63
CA VAL A 150 17.95 1.17 -7.70
C VAL A 150 17.70 1.70 -6.29
N ARG A 151 17.06 0.90 -5.43
CA ARG A 151 16.83 1.26 -4.02
C ARG A 151 18.04 0.93 -3.18
N THR A 152 18.50 -0.32 -3.28
CA THR A 152 19.73 -0.81 -2.63
C THR A 152 20.48 -1.75 -3.54
N SER A 153 21.81 -1.76 -3.42
CA SER A 153 22.68 -2.69 -4.13
C SER A 153 23.95 -2.85 -3.31
N ASP A 154 24.19 -4.05 -2.81
CA ASP A 154 25.36 -4.41 -2.02
C ASP A 154 25.89 -5.80 -2.40
N THR A 155 26.89 -6.30 -1.66
CA THR A 155 27.50 -7.61 -1.91
C THR A 155 26.56 -8.80 -1.66
N ASN A 156 25.47 -8.60 -0.92
CA ASN A 156 24.52 -9.63 -0.54
C ASN A 156 23.30 -9.67 -1.48
N GLY A 157 23.04 -8.60 -2.22
CA GLY A 157 21.96 -8.55 -3.19
C GLY A 157 21.64 -7.14 -3.67
N SER A 158 20.60 -7.03 -4.49
CA SER A 158 20.08 -5.75 -4.97
C SER A 158 18.57 -5.74 -4.91
N GLU A 159 18.02 -4.58 -4.58
CA GLU A 159 16.60 -4.30 -4.60
C GLU A 159 16.33 -3.10 -5.49
N TRP A 160 15.53 -3.29 -6.52
CA TRP A 160 15.15 -2.27 -7.48
C TRP A 160 13.63 -2.11 -7.51
N GLU A 161 13.17 -0.89 -7.71
CA GLU A 161 11.81 -0.61 -8.16
C GLU A 161 11.80 -0.54 -9.68
N VAL A 162 10.99 -1.37 -10.33
CA VAL A 162 10.88 -1.44 -11.79
C VAL A 162 9.47 -1.03 -12.17
N ILE A 163 9.34 0.00 -13.02
CA ILE A 163 8.07 0.41 -13.60
C ILE A 163 7.81 -0.47 -14.81
N TYR A 164 6.81 -1.36 -14.72
CA TYR A 164 6.52 -2.33 -15.77
C TYR A 164 5.02 -2.37 -16.09
N PRO A 165 4.57 -1.85 -17.25
CA PRO A 165 3.15 -1.67 -17.59
C PRO A 165 2.37 -2.98 -17.88
N GLY A 166 2.87 -4.16 -17.46
CA GLY A 166 2.24 -5.47 -17.64
C GLY A 166 1.99 -6.19 -16.31
N LYS A 167 1.18 -7.27 -16.31
CA LYS A 167 0.88 -8.06 -15.10
C LYS A 167 2.13 -8.77 -14.56
N ASP A 168 2.24 -8.92 -13.24
CA ASP A 168 3.36 -9.62 -12.56
C ASP A 168 3.63 -11.04 -13.08
N SER A 169 2.59 -11.74 -13.54
CA SER A 169 2.72 -13.07 -14.13
C SER A 169 3.63 -13.08 -15.36
N LEU A 170 3.80 -11.93 -16.04
CA LEU A 170 4.76 -11.80 -17.13
C LEU A 170 6.21 -11.91 -16.63
N PHE A 171 6.54 -11.49 -15.40
CA PHE A 171 7.87 -11.78 -14.85
C PHE A 171 8.07 -13.26 -14.47
N GLN A 172 6.98 -14.00 -14.21
CA GLN A 172 7.03 -15.43 -13.89
C GLN A 172 7.09 -16.32 -15.13
N GLU A 173 6.34 -15.98 -16.18
CA GLU A 173 6.16 -16.85 -17.35
C GLU A 173 7.08 -16.49 -18.51
N GLU A 174 7.21 -15.19 -18.84
CA GLU A 174 8.00 -14.71 -19.98
C GLU A 174 8.29 -13.22 -19.76
N LEU A 175 9.52 -12.85 -19.34
CA LEU A 175 9.99 -11.47 -19.53
C LEU A 175 9.73 -11.13 -21.00
N VAL A 176 8.66 -10.35 -21.29
CA VAL A 176 8.13 -10.24 -22.65
C VAL A 176 9.20 -9.60 -23.51
N TYR A 177 9.86 -10.44 -24.31
CA TYR A 177 10.96 -10.05 -25.16
C TYR A 177 10.43 -9.19 -26.29
N LYS A 178 10.85 -7.92 -26.33
CA LYS A 178 10.52 -7.02 -27.44
C LYS A 178 11.41 -7.23 -28.67
N LYS A 179 12.51 -8.01 -28.55
CA LYS A 179 13.47 -8.28 -29.61
C LYS A 179 13.93 -9.73 -29.52
N ASP A 180 14.19 -10.38 -30.66
CA ASP A 180 14.74 -11.75 -30.79
C ASP A 180 16.17 -11.94 -30.23
N ARG A 181 16.65 -11.05 -29.35
CA ARG A 181 17.95 -11.17 -28.67
C ARG A 181 17.70 -11.47 -27.20
N GLY A 182 18.23 -12.61 -26.74
CA GLY A 182 18.32 -12.93 -25.31
C GLY A 182 19.12 -11.87 -24.55
N PHE A 183 18.87 -11.75 -23.23
CA PHE A 183 19.78 -11.01 -22.33
C PHE A 183 21.21 -11.52 -22.54
N SER A 184 22.18 -10.61 -22.70
CA SER A 184 23.60 -11.00 -22.86
C SER A 184 24.10 -11.73 -21.61
N PHE A 185 23.49 -11.44 -20.47
CA PHE A 185 23.82 -12.01 -19.17
C PHE A 185 23.36 -13.47 -18.98
N LEU A 186 22.22 -13.88 -19.57
CA LEU A 186 21.70 -15.26 -19.50
C LEU A 186 22.65 -16.29 -20.14
N ALA A 187 23.62 -15.84 -20.95
CA ALA A 187 24.64 -16.72 -21.53
C ALA A 187 25.70 -17.18 -20.52
N THR A 188 25.76 -16.59 -19.31
CA THR A 188 26.75 -16.94 -18.27
C THR A 188 26.12 -17.45 -16.97
N LYS A 189 24.87 -17.09 -16.70
CA LYS A 189 24.12 -17.49 -15.50
C LYS A 189 22.68 -17.86 -15.85
N THR A 190 22.12 -18.80 -15.10
CA THR A 190 20.69 -19.08 -15.11
C THR A 190 19.97 -18.19 -14.11
N LEU A 191 18.79 -17.73 -14.50
CA LEU A 191 17.88 -16.99 -13.63
C LEU A 191 16.86 -17.95 -13.01
N GLU A 192 16.70 -17.90 -11.70
CA GLU A 192 15.67 -18.66 -10.97
C GLU A 192 14.73 -17.69 -10.24
N VAL A 193 13.42 -17.82 -10.47
CA VAL A 193 12.41 -17.09 -9.72
C VAL A 193 12.13 -17.84 -8.42
N LYS A 194 12.49 -17.25 -7.28
CA LYS A 194 12.26 -17.83 -5.94
C LYS A 194 10.83 -17.63 -5.47
N SER A 195 10.30 -16.44 -5.71
CA SER A 195 8.92 -16.12 -5.44
C SER A 195 8.52 -14.90 -6.25
N ALA A 196 7.24 -14.82 -6.58
CA ALA A 196 6.64 -13.61 -7.11
C ALA A 196 5.24 -13.51 -6.54
N SER A 197 4.99 -12.44 -5.78
CA SER A 197 3.72 -12.22 -5.11
C SER A 197 3.49 -10.73 -4.94
N ARG A 198 2.32 -10.27 -5.40
CA ARG A 198 1.78 -8.93 -5.12
C ARG A 198 2.77 -7.80 -5.40
N GLY A 199 3.37 -7.75 -6.59
CA GLY A 199 4.33 -6.73 -6.97
C GLY A 199 5.73 -6.89 -6.38
N VAL A 200 6.04 -7.98 -5.68
CA VAL A 200 7.41 -8.29 -5.22
C VAL A 200 7.89 -9.57 -5.89
N VAL A 201 9.03 -9.49 -6.58
CA VAL A 201 9.66 -10.60 -7.29
C VAL A 201 11.04 -10.85 -6.70
N ASN A 202 11.28 -12.07 -6.22
CA ASN A 202 12.57 -12.50 -5.71
C ASN A 202 13.25 -13.43 -6.71
N LEU A 203 14.47 -13.08 -7.10
CA LEU A 203 15.26 -13.78 -8.10
C LEU A 203 16.60 -14.24 -7.52
N GLU A 204 17.13 -15.33 -8.05
CA GLU A 204 18.51 -15.77 -7.81
C GLU A 204 19.19 -16.03 -9.14
N PHE A 205 20.37 -15.45 -9.34
CA PHE A 205 21.21 -15.72 -10.50
C PHE A 205 22.31 -16.71 -10.14
N LYS A 206 22.35 -17.84 -10.83
CA LYS A 206 23.31 -18.92 -10.59
C LYS A 206 24.25 -19.11 -11.77
N PRO A 207 25.54 -19.39 -11.56
CA PRO A 207 26.42 -19.77 -12.67
C PRO A 207 25.84 -20.92 -13.49
N LEU A 208 25.97 -20.85 -14.82
CA LEU A 208 25.69 -22.00 -15.68
C LEU A 208 26.57 -23.18 -15.25
N LYS A 209 25.95 -24.36 -15.13
CA LYS A 209 26.66 -25.61 -14.91
C LYS A 209 27.35 -26.07 -16.19
#